data_AF-A0AAD3TAT0-F1
#
_entry.id   AF-A0AAD3TAT0-F1
#
_cell.length_a   1.000
_cell.length_b   1.000
_cell.length_c   1.000
_cell.angle_alpha   90.00
_cell.angle_beta   90.00
_cell.angle_gamma   90.00
#
_symmetry.space_group_name_H-M   'P 1'
#
loop_
_entity.id
_entity.type
_entity.pdbx_description
1 polymer ?
#
loop_
_entity_poly.entity_id
_entity_poly.type
_entity_poly.pdbx_seq_one_letter_code
_entity_poly.pdbx_strand_id
1 'polypeptide(L)'
;MSKEELLRIEPPELKFPFELKKQITCSLQLTNKTDKFVAFKVKTTNPKKYCVRPNIGIVLPRSTCDLIVTMQAQKEAPPDMQCRDKFLLQSVVASQGATTKDISDRHGHVVEECKLRVIYVSPPQPPSPVSEGSEEGGSPRGSISDNGNFSGSDSVSETRSFVIPHDKSAEVKALVAKLTEEKNHAIQQYKKLQQELEFSKKEANKCQGIIGSLGRTGQHSVVTSMKGSTAFKV
;
A
#
# COMPACT_ATOMS: atom_id res chain seq x y z
N MET A 1 0.48 1.59 37.21
CA MET A 1 -0.59 1.57 36.18
C MET A 1 0.07 1.30 34.84
N SER A 2 -0.09 0.10 34.28
CA SER A 2 0.36 -0.19 32.91
C SER A 2 -0.49 0.64 31.94
N LYS A 3 0.18 1.36 31.04
CA LYS A 3 -0.46 2.13 29.98
C LYS A 3 -1.27 1.17 29.09
N GLU A 4 -2.56 1.44 28.90
CA GLU A 4 -3.42 0.62 28.05
C GLU A 4 -2.97 0.77 26.58
N GLU A 5 -2.51 -0.32 25.97
CA GLU A 5 -2.09 -0.36 24.56
C GLU A 5 -3.35 -0.30 23.67
N LEU A 6 -3.51 0.77 22.90
CA LEU A 6 -4.69 0.99 22.05
C LEU A 6 -4.56 0.20 20.74
N LEU A 7 -3.38 0.29 20.12
CA LEU A 7 -3.10 -0.30 18.81
C LEU A 7 -1.92 -1.26 18.88
N ARG A 8 -2.17 -2.54 18.55
CA ARG A 8 -1.10 -3.50 18.27
C ARG A 8 -0.58 -3.28 16.85
N ILE A 9 0.73 -3.22 16.68
CA ILE A 9 1.41 -2.99 15.40
C ILE A 9 2.14 -4.26 14.97
N GLU A 10 1.93 -4.68 13.72
CA GLU A 10 2.60 -5.86 13.17
C GLU A 10 3.01 -5.63 11.71
N PRO A 11 4.31 -5.75 11.35
CA PRO A 11 5.46 -6.05 12.22
C PRO A 11 5.89 -4.85 13.11
N PRO A 12 6.62 -5.10 14.21
CA PRO A 12 7.10 -4.05 15.12
C PRO A 12 8.25 -3.20 14.53
N GLU A 13 8.84 -3.63 13.43
CA GLU A 13 9.94 -2.96 12.74
C GLU A 13 9.69 -2.95 11.24
N LEU A 14 10.08 -1.86 10.58
CA LEU A 14 9.91 -1.71 9.14
C LEU A 14 11.16 -2.18 8.41
N LYS A 15 11.04 -3.33 7.76
CA LYS A 15 12.12 -3.92 6.96
C LYS A 15 11.95 -3.47 5.50
N PHE A 16 13.01 -2.87 4.96
CA PHE A 16 13.07 -2.48 3.56
C PHE A 16 14.16 -3.29 2.86
N PRO A 17 13.83 -4.15 1.89
CA PRO A 17 14.83 -4.76 1.02
C PRO A 17 15.51 -3.65 0.21
N PHE A 18 16.71 -3.27 0.61
CA PHE A 18 17.36 -2.08 0.06
C PHE A 18 17.87 -2.34 -1.35
N GLU A 19 17.39 -1.54 -2.29
CA GLU A 19 17.79 -1.55 -3.70
C GLU A 19 17.99 -0.11 -4.19
N LEU A 20 19.13 0.13 -4.84
CA LEU A 20 19.43 1.43 -5.43
C LEU A 20 18.48 1.74 -6.59
N LYS A 21 18.15 3.02 -6.74
CA LYS A 21 17.35 3.56 -7.84
C LYS A 21 15.94 2.96 -7.95
N LYS A 22 15.44 2.26 -6.92
CA LYS A 22 14.09 1.69 -6.86
C LYS A 22 13.31 2.21 -5.67
N GLN A 23 12.01 2.43 -5.88
CA GLN A 23 11.09 2.59 -4.77
C GLN A 23 10.85 1.24 -4.11
N ILE A 24 10.83 1.23 -2.79
CA ILE A 24 10.66 0.02 -1.99
C ILE A 24 9.50 0.23 -1.05
N THR A 25 8.58 -0.71 -1.02
CA THR A 25 7.36 -0.62 -0.22
C THR A 25 7.31 -1.75 0.80
N CYS A 26 6.85 -1.44 2.00
CA CYS A 26 6.46 -2.43 3.00
C CYS A 26 5.07 -2.09 3.55
N SER A 27 4.40 -3.10 4.08
CA SER A 27 3.13 -2.95 4.79
C SER A 27 3.32 -3.22 6.28
N LEU A 28 2.49 -2.56 7.10
CA LEU A 28 2.31 -2.85 8.51
C LEU A 28 0.82 -2.77 8.82
N GLN A 29 0.37 -3.54 9.79
CA GLN A 29 -1.02 -3.62 10.20
C GLN A 29 -1.19 -3.00 11.59
N LEU A 30 -2.17 -2.12 11.72
CA LEU A 30 -2.64 -1.56 12.98
C LEU A 30 -3.89 -2.31 13.42
N THR A 31 -3.82 -3.00 14.55
CA THR A 31 -4.97 -3.72 15.13
C THR A 31 -5.47 -3.00 16.36
N ASN A 32 -6.72 -2.51 16.33
CA ASN A 32 -7.35 -1.91 17.50
C ASN A 32 -7.82 -2.99 18.47
N LYS A 33 -7.24 -3.01 19.67
CA LYS A 33 -7.55 -3.98 20.73
C LYS A 33 -8.65 -3.50 21.67
N THR A 34 -9.27 -2.35 21.40
CA THR A 34 -10.29 -1.73 22.24
C THR A 34 -11.67 -1.76 21.58
N ASP A 35 -12.70 -1.49 22.37
CA ASP A 35 -14.09 -1.29 21.91
C ASP A 35 -14.37 0.17 21.51
N LYS A 36 -13.34 1.02 21.44
CA LYS A 36 -13.44 2.45 21.12
C LYS A 36 -12.86 2.73 19.73
N PHE A 37 -13.25 3.84 19.13
CA PHE A 37 -12.61 4.33 17.92
C PHE A 37 -11.22 4.86 18.28
N VAL A 38 -10.20 4.51 17.51
CA VAL A 38 -8.83 4.97 17.75
C VAL A 38 -8.33 5.72 16.54
N ALA A 39 -8.08 7.00 16.72
CA ALA A 39 -7.43 7.84 15.73
C ALA A 39 -5.91 7.64 15.80
N PHE A 40 -5.25 7.67 14.64
CA PHE A 40 -3.79 7.59 14.56
C PHE A 40 -3.21 8.63 13.62
N LYS A 41 -1.94 8.97 13.87
CA LYS A 41 -1.11 9.82 13.01
C LYS A 41 0.31 9.27 12.94
N VAL A 42 0.83 9.16 11.73
CA VAL A 42 2.20 8.71 11.48
C VAL A 42 3.09 9.91 11.21
N LYS A 43 4.21 9.99 11.92
CA LYS A 43 5.30 10.95 11.72
C LYS A 43 6.60 10.19 11.41
N THR A 44 7.55 10.85 10.76
CA THR A 44 8.86 10.27 10.44
C THR A 44 9.96 11.31 10.61
N THR A 45 11.17 10.87 10.92
CA THR A 45 12.37 11.72 10.97
C THR A 45 12.83 12.18 9.58
N ASN A 46 12.35 11.54 8.50
CA ASN A 46 12.78 11.85 7.13
C ASN A 46 11.61 11.90 6.12
N PRO A 47 10.74 12.91 6.18
CA PRO A 47 9.50 12.97 5.39
C PRO A 47 9.72 13.09 3.88
N LYS A 48 10.91 13.52 3.43
CA LYS A 48 11.24 13.56 1.99
C LYS A 48 11.52 12.17 1.42
N LYS A 49 12.02 11.26 2.26
CA LYS A 49 12.42 9.90 1.87
C LYS A 49 11.26 8.91 1.89
N TYR A 50 10.20 9.18 2.64
CA TYR A 50 9.11 8.23 2.84
C TYR A 50 7.75 8.82 2.52
N CYS A 51 6.91 8.01 1.90
CA CYS A 51 5.48 8.25 1.78
C CYS A 51 4.73 7.21 2.60
N VAL A 52 3.75 7.63 3.40
CA VAL A 52 2.92 6.74 4.22
C VAL A 52 1.46 6.89 3.80
N ARG A 53 0.77 5.77 3.61
CA ARG A 53 -0.65 5.75 3.23
C ARG A 53 -1.42 4.68 4.01
N PRO A 54 -2.51 5.05 4.70
CA PRO A 54 -2.84 6.42 5.16
C PRO A 54 -1.83 6.95 6.20
N ASN A 55 -1.54 8.25 6.20
CA ASN A 55 -0.69 8.86 7.25
C ASN A 55 -1.49 9.33 8.49
N ILE A 56 -2.80 9.55 8.34
CA ILE A 56 -3.76 9.85 9.39
C ILE A 56 -5.02 9.03 9.12
N GLY A 57 -5.62 8.44 10.15
CA GLY A 57 -6.83 7.67 9.99
C GLY A 57 -7.49 7.32 11.32
N ILE A 58 -8.59 6.57 11.23
CA ILE A 58 -9.32 6.03 12.38
C ILE A 58 -9.43 4.53 12.17
N VAL A 59 -9.02 3.76 13.18
CA VAL A 59 -9.24 2.32 13.25
C VAL A 59 -10.50 2.08 14.07
N LEU A 60 -11.46 1.39 13.47
CA LEU A 60 -12.71 1.03 14.13
C LEU A 60 -12.46 0.11 15.34
N PRO A 61 -13.39 0.06 16.30
CA PRO A 61 -13.36 -0.93 17.39
C PRO A 61 -13.08 -2.34 16.86
N ARG A 62 -12.20 -3.08 17.55
CA ARG A 62 -11.87 -4.49 17.24
C ARG A 62 -11.45 -4.78 15.79
N SER A 63 -11.04 -3.76 15.04
CA SER A 63 -10.75 -3.85 13.60
C SER A 63 -9.28 -3.62 13.30
N THR A 64 -8.89 -3.88 12.06
CA THR A 64 -7.53 -3.70 11.56
C THR A 64 -7.48 -2.65 10.44
N CYS A 65 -6.34 -1.96 10.33
CA CYS A 65 -6.05 -1.03 9.26
C CYS A 65 -4.65 -1.29 8.72
N ASP A 66 -4.54 -1.47 7.40
CA ASP A 66 -3.24 -1.64 6.74
C ASP A 66 -2.64 -0.30 6.39
N LEU A 67 -1.38 -0.12 6.76
CA LEU A 67 -0.55 1.01 6.38
C LEU A 67 0.53 0.56 5.40
N ILE A 68 0.68 1.34 4.34
CA ILE A 68 1.71 1.14 3.33
C ILE A 68 2.75 2.24 3.50
N VAL A 69 4.02 1.85 3.66
CA VAL A 69 5.15 2.76 3.73
C VAL A 69 6.03 2.54 2.50
N THR A 70 6.16 3.56 1.67
CA THR A 70 7.02 3.55 0.48
C THR A 70 8.23 4.43 0.70
N MET A 71 9.41 3.83 0.62
CA MET A 71 10.68 4.52 0.56
C MET A 71 10.99 4.96 -0.88
N GLN A 72 11.35 6.22 -1.04
CA GLN A 72 11.76 6.79 -2.33
C GLN A 72 13.08 6.17 -2.81
N ALA A 73 13.25 6.13 -4.13
CA ALA A 73 14.47 5.62 -4.76
C ALA A 73 15.72 6.35 -4.25
N GLN A 74 16.65 5.59 -3.66
CA GLN A 74 17.92 6.13 -3.17
C GLN A 74 18.96 6.10 -4.29
N LYS A 75 19.73 7.18 -4.43
CA LYS A 75 20.79 7.29 -5.46
C LYS A 75 22.08 6.58 -5.04
N GLU A 76 22.34 6.55 -3.74
CA GLU A 76 23.57 6.03 -3.14
C GLU A 76 23.21 5.15 -1.94
N ALA A 77 24.08 4.17 -1.67
CA ALA A 77 23.93 3.29 -0.51
C ALA A 77 24.47 4.00 0.74
N PRO A 78 23.77 3.93 1.87
CA PRO A 78 24.29 4.47 3.12
C PRO A 78 25.51 3.67 3.58
N PRO A 79 26.46 4.31 4.29
CA PRO A 79 27.57 3.60 4.93
C PRO A 79 27.06 2.46 5.81
N ASP A 80 27.74 1.31 5.73
CA ASP A 80 27.41 0.09 6.49
C ASP A 80 25.98 -0.45 6.28
N MET A 81 25.27 0.01 5.25
CA MET A 81 23.85 -0.33 4.99
C MET A 81 22.95 -0.09 6.22
N GLN A 82 23.24 0.94 7.02
CA GLN A 82 22.44 1.27 8.20
C GLN A 82 21.40 2.36 7.91
N CYS A 83 20.18 2.15 8.41
CA CYS A 83 19.13 3.17 8.44
C CYS A 83 18.97 3.74 9.85
N ARG A 84 19.06 5.06 9.99
CA ARG A 84 18.81 5.75 11.27
C ARG A 84 17.42 6.36 11.38
N ASP A 85 16.64 6.23 10.31
CA ASP A 85 15.30 6.80 10.22
C ASP A 85 14.34 6.08 11.18
N LYS A 86 13.41 6.84 11.75
CA LYS A 86 12.40 6.35 12.69
C LYS A 86 11.03 6.85 12.29
N PHE A 87 10.03 6.02 12.54
CA PHE A 87 8.62 6.40 12.48
C PHE A 87 8.05 6.49 13.88
N LEU A 88 7.14 7.43 14.06
CA LEU A 88 6.38 7.63 15.29
C LEU A 88 4.90 7.51 14.94
N LEU A 89 4.24 6.48 15.46
CA LEU A 89 2.80 6.35 15.44
C LEU A 89 2.24 6.97 16.72
N GLN A 90 1.42 8.01 16.59
CA GLN A 90 0.66 8.59 17.70
C GLN A 90 -0.77 8.09 17.62
N SER A 91 -1.33 7.62 18.74
CA SER A 91 -2.70 7.14 18.84
C SER A 91 -3.47 7.85 19.95
N VAL A 92 -4.77 8.05 19.72
CA VAL A 92 -5.69 8.68 20.67
C VAL A 92 -7.08 8.08 20.50
N VAL A 93 -7.79 7.91 21.62
CA VAL A 93 -9.21 7.53 21.60
C VAL A 93 -10.03 8.64 20.94
N ALA A 94 -10.80 8.29 19.92
CA ALA A 94 -11.66 9.19 19.17
C ALA A 94 -13.14 8.97 19.52
N SER A 95 -13.95 10.01 19.33
CA SER A 95 -15.41 9.91 19.41
C SER A 95 -15.97 9.18 18.19
N GLN A 96 -17.13 8.55 18.36
CA GLN A 96 -17.89 7.98 17.24
C GLN A 96 -18.24 9.11 16.25
N GLY A 97 -17.94 8.88 14.96
CA GLY A 97 -18.15 9.90 13.91
C GLY A 97 -17.06 10.97 13.81
N ALA A 98 -15.93 10.85 14.54
CA ALA A 98 -14.78 11.73 14.34
C ALA A 98 -14.27 11.66 12.89
N THR A 99 -13.81 12.79 12.37
CA THR A 99 -13.23 12.88 11.03
C THR A 99 -11.71 13.01 11.09
N THR A 100 -11.04 12.77 9.97
CA THR A 100 -9.57 12.94 9.88
C THR A 100 -9.10 14.37 10.10
N LYS A 101 -9.97 15.37 9.88
CA LYS A 101 -9.69 16.78 10.17
C LYS A 101 -9.57 17.03 11.69
N ASP A 102 -10.45 16.41 12.47
CA ASP A 102 -10.49 16.57 13.94
C ASP A 102 -9.25 15.98 14.64
N ILE A 103 -8.57 15.03 13.99
CA ILE A 103 -7.35 14.39 14.50
C ILE A 103 -6.14 15.31 14.33
N SER A 104 -6.15 16.14 13.29
CA SER A 104 -5.02 16.99 12.93
C SER A 104 -4.77 18.09 13.96
N ASP A 105 -5.85 18.57 14.60
CA ASP A 105 -5.87 19.71 15.52
C ASP A 105 -5.64 19.32 17.00
N ARG A 106 -5.67 18.01 17.32
CA ARG A 106 -5.54 17.49 18.70
C ARG A 106 -4.09 17.34 19.16
N HIS A 107 -3.35 18.44 19.17
CA HIS A 107 -1.92 18.45 19.50
C HIS A 107 -1.57 18.13 20.97
N GLY A 108 -2.56 18.07 21.88
CA GLY A 108 -2.34 17.83 23.32
C GLY A 108 -2.94 16.54 23.91
N HIS A 109 -3.67 15.74 23.13
CA HIS A 109 -4.40 14.56 23.64
C HIS A 109 -3.77 13.22 23.22
N VAL A 110 -2.46 13.19 22.96
CA VAL A 110 -1.79 11.94 22.57
C VAL A 110 -1.79 10.99 23.75
N VAL A 111 -2.53 9.89 23.63
CA VAL A 111 -2.63 8.88 24.70
C VAL A 111 -1.44 7.94 24.58
N GLU A 112 -1.10 7.50 23.38
CA GLU A 112 -0.07 6.51 23.15
C GLU A 112 0.84 6.87 21.96
N GLU A 113 2.12 6.48 22.09
CA GLU A 113 3.16 6.73 21.11
C GLU A 113 4.00 5.46 20.91
N CYS A 114 4.05 4.97 19.67
CA CYS A 114 4.85 3.81 19.29
C CYS A 114 5.94 4.21 18.32
N LYS A 115 7.20 3.88 18.64
CA LYS A 115 8.37 4.18 17.81
C LYS A 115 8.76 2.94 17.01
N LEU A 116 8.74 3.06 15.69
CA LEU A 116 9.14 1.99 14.77
C LEU A 116 10.51 2.32 14.17
N ARG A 117 11.42 1.34 14.22
CA ARG A 117 12.73 1.44 13.57
C ARG A 117 12.64 1.00 12.11
N VAL A 118 13.44 1.64 11.27
CA VAL A 118 13.65 1.21 9.89
C VAL A 118 14.91 0.38 9.82
N ILE A 119 14.84 -0.78 9.16
CA ILE A 119 15.96 -1.71 9.00
C ILE A 119 16.11 -2.02 7.51
N TYR A 120 17.34 -1.93 7.01
CA TYR A 120 17.66 -2.44 5.68
C TYR A 120 17.97 -3.92 5.73
N VAL A 121 17.38 -4.66 4.80
CA VAL A 121 17.61 -6.08 4.60
C VAL A 121 18.05 -6.31 3.16
N SER A 122 18.76 -7.41 2.92
CA SER A 122 19.08 -7.82 1.56
C SER A 122 17.80 -8.15 0.78
N PRO A 123 17.71 -7.79 -0.51
CA PRO A 123 16.61 -8.24 -1.36
C PRO A 123 16.50 -9.77 -1.36
N PRO A 124 15.29 -10.34 -1.49
CA PRO A 124 15.12 -11.78 -1.61
C PRO A 124 15.94 -12.30 -2.80
N GLN A 125 16.79 -13.30 -2.59
CA GLN A 125 17.47 -13.95 -3.70
C GLN A 125 16.47 -14.76 -4.52
N PRO A 126 16.58 -14.74 -5.87
CA PRO A 126 15.79 -15.65 -6.69
C PRO A 126 16.13 -17.10 -6.30
N PRO A 127 15.17 -18.04 -6.38
CA PRO A 127 15.43 -19.44 -6.08
C PRO A 127 16.57 -19.94 -6.99
N SER A 128 17.65 -20.43 -6.38
CA SER A 128 18.79 -20.96 -7.12
C SER A 128 18.31 -22.14 -7.99
N PRO A 129 18.79 -22.28 -9.24
CA PRO A 129 18.47 -23.44 -10.07
C PRO A 129 18.89 -24.70 -9.30
N VAL A 130 17.90 -25.51 -8.92
CA VAL A 130 18.13 -26.81 -8.31
C VAL A 130 18.91 -27.63 -9.34
N SER A 131 20.13 -28.05 -9.01
CA SER A 131 20.79 -29.07 -9.83
C SER A 131 19.92 -30.31 -9.73
N GLU A 132 19.28 -30.69 -10.83
CA GLU A 132 18.67 -32.02 -10.96
C GLU A 132 19.80 -33.02 -10.75
N GLY A 133 19.89 -33.54 -9.52
CA GLY A 133 20.74 -34.67 -9.22
C GLY A 133 20.20 -35.84 -10.02
N SER A 134 20.91 -36.22 -11.08
CA SER A 134 20.68 -37.49 -11.74
C SER A 134 21.11 -38.59 -10.76
N GLU A 135 20.13 -39.10 -10.04
CA GLU A 135 20.23 -40.34 -9.28
C GLU A 135 20.16 -41.52 -10.26
N GLU A 136 21.28 -41.86 -10.90
CA GLU A 136 21.45 -43.21 -11.44
C GLU A 136 22.49 -43.98 -10.64
N GLY A 137 21.90 -44.78 -9.74
CA GLY A 137 22.32 -46.09 -9.28
C GLY A 137 23.66 -46.61 -9.78
N GLY A 138 24.52 -46.95 -8.83
CA GLY A 138 25.69 -47.75 -9.10
C GLY A 138 25.34 -49.12 -9.68
N SER A 139 26.18 -49.59 -10.61
CA SER A 139 26.61 -50.99 -10.66
C SER A 139 27.88 -51.13 -11.49
N PRO A 140 28.92 -51.84 -11.01
CA PRO A 140 30.21 -51.95 -11.67
C PRO A 140 30.25 -53.16 -12.61
N ARG A 141 30.78 -53.01 -13.82
CA ARG A 141 31.28 -54.16 -14.59
C ARG A 141 32.40 -53.75 -15.55
N GLY A 142 33.41 -54.64 -15.62
CA GLY A 142 34.70 -54.51 -16.31
C GLY A 142 34.64 -53.87 -17.70
N SER A 143 35.75 -53.36 -18.22
CA SER A 143 36.86 -54.20 -18.67
C SER A 143 38.15 -53.40 -18.89
N ILE A 144 39.26 -54.10 -18.70
CA ILE A 144 40.64 -53.76 -19.04
C ILE A 144 40.79 -53.53 -20.55
N SER A 145 41.48 -52.48 -20.98
CA SER A 145 42.47 -52.59 -22.07
C SER A 145 43.43 -51.39 -22.11
N ASP A 146 44.66 -51.72 -22.46
CA ASP A 146 45.91 -50.96 -22.36
C ASP A 146 46.27 -50.20 -23.66
N ASN A 147 47.16 -49.23 -23.46
CA ASN A 147 48.18 -48.71 -24.37
C ASN A 147 47.84 -47.55 -25.33
N GLY A 148 48.69 -46.51 -25.28
CA GLY A 148 48.53 -45.23 -25.97
C GLY A 148 49.22 -45.11 -27.33
N ASN A 149 49.17 -43.91 -27.94
CA ASN A 149 50.26 -43.22 -28.65
C ASN A 149 49.77 -41.89 -29.30
N PHE A 150 50.75 -41.04 -29.58
CA PHE A 150 50.84 -39.67 -30.11
C PHE A 150 49.99 -39.19 -31.30
N SER A 151 49.83 -37.85 -31.30
CA SER A 151 49.94 -36.86 -32.40
C SER A 151 48.75 -36.55 -33.33
N GLY A 152 48.55 -35.23 -33.56
CA GLY A 152 48.37 -34.68 -34.92
C GLY A 152 47.09 -33.87 -35.24
N SER A 153 47.28 -32.55 -35.37
CA SER A 153 46.67 -31.59 -36.32
C SER A 153 45.16 -31.29 -36.41
N ASP A 154 44.91 -29.97 -36.30
CA ASP A 154 44.23 -29.07 -37.26
C ASP A 154 42.73 -29.16 -37.59
N SER A 155 42.06 -28.07 -37.17
CA SER A 155 41.44 -27.03 -38.02
C SER A 155 40.01 -27.20 -38.60
N VAL A 156 39.35 -26.03 -38.65
CA VAL A 156 38.24 -25.60 -39.52
C VAL A 156 36.79 -25.83 -39.04
N SER A 157 36.21 -24.66 -38.68
CA SER A 157 34.94 -24.06 -39.11
C SER A 157 33.55 -24.63 -38.78
N GLU A 158 32.74 -23.64 -38.41
CA GLU A 158 31.37 -23.37 -38.83
C GLU A 158 30.21 -24.19 -38.26
N THR A 159 29.48 -23.49 -37.39
CA THR A 159 28.07 -23.16 -37.59
C THR A 159 27.16 -24.33 -37.92
N ARG A 160 26.88 -25.15 -36.89
CA ARG A 160 25.69 -25.99 -36.88
C ARG A 160 24.51 -25.19 -36.35
N SER A 161 23.61 -24.91 -37.29
CA SER A 161 22.19 -24.65 -37.12
C SER A 161 21.59 -25.45 -35.94
N PHE A 162 21.16 -24.73 -34.90
CA PHE A 162 20.31 -25.31 -33.86
C PHE A 162 18.86 -25.31 -34.35
N VAL A 163 18.43 -26.49 -34.81
CA VAL A 163 17.03 -26.86 -34.96
C VAL A 163 16.39 -26.80 -33.57
N ILE A 164 15.36 -25.97 -33.42
CA ILE A 164 14.56 -25.80 -32.20
C ILE A 164 13.65 -27.03 -32.03
N PRO A 165 13.74 -27.80 -30.93
CA PRO A 165 12.71 -28.77 -30.59
C PRO A 165 11.49 -28.03 -30.01
N HIS A 166 10.39 -28.28 -30.68
CA HIS A 166 9.03 -27.81 -30.50
C HIS A 166 8.42 -28.37 -29.19
N ASP A 167 8.02 -27.50 -28.25
CA ASP A 167 6.75 -27.64 -27.49
C ASP A 167 6.38 -26.42 -26.61
N LYS A 168 7.32 -25.55 -26.24
CA LYS A 168 7.01 -24.38 -25.35
C LYS A 168 6.37 -23.18 -26.06
N SER A 169 6.31 -23.18 -27.40
CA SER A 169 5.77 -22.06 -28.19
C SER A 169 4.25 -21.94 -28.08
N ALA A 170 3.55 -23.07 -27.96
CA ALA A 170 2.10 -23.11 -27.80
C ALA A 170 1.67 -22.60 -26.41
N GLU A 171 2.38 -23.00 -25.36
CA GLU A 171 2.12 -22.54 -23.98
C GLU A 171 2.33 -21.03 -23.83
N VAL A 172 3.41 -20.48 -24.38
CA VAL A 172 3.68 -19.03 -24.34
C VAL A 172 2.59 -18.25 -25.09
N LYS A 173 2.13 -18.73 -26.24
CA LYS A 173 1.04 -18.10 -27.00
C LYS A 173 -0.29 -18.16 -26.24
N ALA A 174 -0.60 -19.29 -25.59
CA ALA A 174 -1.80 -19.44 -24.76
C ALA A 174 -1.77 -18.48 -23.56
N LEU A 175 -0.61 -18.33 -22.91
CA LEU A 175 -0.45 -17.42 -21.77
C LEU A 175 -0.62 -15.95 -22.18
N VAL A 176 -0.05 -15.56 -23.33
CA VAL A 176 -0.22 -14.21 -23.89
C VAL A 176 -1.68 -13.93 -24.25
N ALA A 177 -2.39 -14.91 -24.84
CA ALA A 177 -3.81 -14.76 -25.15
C ALA A 177 -4.66 -14.54 -23.90
N LYS A 178 -4.43 -15.36 -22.86
CA LYS A 178 -5.13 -15.22 -21.57
C LYS A 178 -4.87 -13.87 -20.90
N LEU A 179 -3.61 -13.43 -20.84
CA LEU A 179 -3.25 -12.13 -20.28
C LEU A 179 -3.86 -10.96 -21.09
N THR A 180 -3.99 -11.12 -22.42
CA THR A 180 -4.62 -10.11 -23.27
C THR A 180 -6.12 -10.01 -23.00
N GLU A 181 -6.79 -11.14 -22.80
CA GLU A 181 -8.21 -11.19 -22.43
C GLU A 181 -8.46 -10.55 -21.06
N GLU A 182 -7.66 -10.92 -20.05
CA GLU A 182 -7.74 -10.31 -18.71
C GLU A 182 -7.50 -8.79 -18.76
N LYS A 183 -6.52 -8.33 -19.54
CA LYS A 183 -6.25 -6.89 -19.74
C LYS A 183 -7.47 -6.19 -20.34
N ASN A 184 -8.08 -6.79 -21.36
CA ASN A 184 -9.25 -6.21 -22.02
C ASN A 184 -10.46 -6.17 -21.08
N HIS A 185 -10.67 -7.21 -20.28
CA HIS A 185 -11.70 -7.23 -19.24
C HIS A 185 -11.48 -6.12 -18.21
N ALA A 186 -10.26 -5.94 -17.71
CA ALA A 186 -9.92 -4.87 -16.77
C ALA A 186 -10.16 -3.47 -17.35
N ILE A 187 -9.84 -3.26 -18.64
CA ILE A 187 -10.11 -2.00 -19.34
C ILE A 187 -11.62 -1.73 -19.43
N GLN A 188 -12.43 -2.76 -19.71
CA GLN A 188 -13.88 -2.62 -19.75
C GLN A 188 -14.46 -2.25 -18.38
N GLN A 189 -14.01 -2.91 -17.31
CA GLN A 189 -14.42 -2.59 -15.94
C GLN A 189 -14.04 -1.15 -15.56
N TYR A 190 -12.81 -0.72 -15.90
CA TYR A 190 -12.36 0.65 -15.66
C TYR A 190 -13.25 1.68 -16.37
N LYS A 191 -13.60 1.45 -17.64
CA LYS A 191 -14.52 2.33 -18.39
C LYS A 191 -15.91 2.39 -17.75
N LYS A 192 -16.45 1.25 -17.30
CA LYS A 192 -17.75 1.19 -16.63
C LYS A 192 -17.75 2.00 -15.33
N LEU A 193 -16.73 1.82 -14.50
CA LEU A 193 -16.57 2.57 -13.26
C LEU A 193 -16.44 4.08 -13.50
N GLN A 194 -15.73 4.50 -14.55
CA GLN A 194 -15.67 5.92 -14.92
C GLN A 194 -17.05 6.49 -15.29
N GLN A 195 -17.86 5.73 -16.02
CA GLN A 195 -19.22 6.14 -16.37
C GLN A 195 -20.13 6.24 -15.12
N GLU A 196 -20.07 5.27 -14.22
CA GLU A 196 -20.82 5.30 -12.96
C GLU A 196 -20.41 6.48 -12.07
N LEU A 197 -19.11 6.80 -12.02
CA LEU A 197 -18.59 7.94 -11.27
C LEU A 197 -19.07 9.28 -11.86
N GLU A 198 -19.10 9.41 -13.19
CA GLU A 198 -19.66 10.58 -13.86
C GLU A 198 -21.18 10.68 -13.69
N PHE A 199 -21.90 9.55 -13.67
CA PHE A 199 -23.33 9.51 -13.37
C PHE A 199 -23.61 9.94 -11.92
N SER A 200 -22.86 9.40 -10.96
CA SER A 200 -22.97 9.72 -9.54
C SER A 200 -22.64 11.20 -9.25
N LYS A 201 -21.64 11.77 -9.92
CA LYS A 201 -21.34 13.22 -9.83
C LYS A 201 -22.51 14.08 -10.34
N LYS A 202 -23.14 13.70 -11.45
CA LYS A 202 -24.28 14.44 -12.00
C LYS A 202 -25.50 14.37 -11.08
N GLU A 203 -25.75 13.21 -10.48
CA GLU A 203 -26.78 13.00 -9.45
C GLU A 203 -26.50 13.86 -8.20
N ALA A 204 -25.26 13.87 -7.71
CA ALA A 204 -24.86 14.70 -6.57
C ALA A 204 -25.07 16.20 -6.86
N ASN A 205 -24.69 16.66 -8.04
CA ASN A 205 -24.91 18.04 -8.48
C ASN A 205 -26.41 18.38 -8.62
N LYS A 206 -27.25 17.41 -9.00
CA LYS A 206 -28.71 17.55 -9.09
C LYS A 206 -29.36 17.65 -7.70
N CYS A 207 -28.89 16.86 -6.72
CA CYS A 207 -29.33 16.96 -5.32
C CYS A 207 -28.91 18.29 -4.67
N GLN A 208 -27.77 18.86 -5.07
CA GLN A 208 -27.29 20.14 -4.56
C GLN A 208 -28.11 21.33 -5.07
N GLY A 209 -28.78 21.19 -6.22
CA GLY A 209 -29.71 22.21 -6.78
C GLY A 209 -31.08 22.27 -6.08
N ILE A 210 -31.49 21.23 -5.35
CA ILE A 210 -32.81 21.16 -4.69
C ILE A 210 -32.77 21.72 -3.25
N ILE A 211 -31.59 21.77 -2.61
CA ILE A 211 -31.43 22.34 -1.25
C ILE A 211 -31.33 23.89 -1.29
N GLY A 212 -31.10 24.48 -2.46
CA GLY A 212 -30.99 25.95 -2.63
C GLY A 212 -32.31 26.72 -2.71
N SER A 213 -33.47 26.06 -2.80
CA SER A 213 -34.76 26.73 -3.08
C SER A 213 -35.82 26.60 -1.99
N LEU A 214 -35.51 26.03 -0.82
CA LEU A 214 -36.43 25.98 0.35
C LEU A 214 -35.96 26.80 1.57
N GLY A 215 -35.05 27.75 1.36
CA GLY A 215 -34.44 28.53 2.44
C GLY A 215 -34.66 30.05 2.37
N ARG A 216 -35.77 30.54 1.79
CA ARG A 216 -36.14 31.96 1.87
C ARG A 216 -37.65 32.16 1.77
N THR A 217 -38.32 32.25 2.92
CA THR A 217 -39.44 33.16 3.23
C THR A 217 -40.02 32.74 4.59
N GLY A 218 -39.76 33.51 5.64
CA GLY A 218 -40.30 33.18 6.95
C GLY A 218 -39.79 34.02 8.12
N GLN A 219 -39.52 35.31 7.92
CA GLN A 219 -39.49 36.27 9.03
C GLN A 219 -40.08 37.59 8.54
N HIS A 220 -41.37 37.79 8.76
CA HIS A 220 -41.95 39.11 8.89
C HIS A 220 -42.77 39.12 10.18
N SER A 221 -42.30 39.92 11.12
CA SER A 221 -42.83 40.14 12.45
C SER A 221 -44.31 40.49 12.43
N VAL A 222 -45.09 39.76 13.23
CA VAL A 222 -46.37 40.24 13.73
C VAL A 222 -46.06 41.14 14.92
N VAL A 223 -46.07 42.46 14.70
CA VAL A 223 -46.26 43.45 15.77
C VAL A 223 -47.46 44.28 15.35
N THR A 224 -48.62 43.87 15.84
CA THR A 224 -49.87 44.61 15.68
C THR A 224 -49.86 45.83 16.59
N SER A 225 -50.15 46.97 15.97
CA SER A 225 -50.39 48.29 16.54
C SER A 225 -51.45 48.31 17.64
N MET A 226 -51.18 49.05 18.73
CA MET A 226 -52.20 49.87 19.40
C MET A 226 -51.56 51.15 19.95
N LYS A 227 -51.62 52.24 19.17
CA LYS A 227 -51.61 53.61 19.69
C LYS A 227 -53.06 54.10 19.70
N GLY A 228 -53.66 54.14 20.88
CA GLY A 228 -54.94 54.79 21.14
C GLY A 228 -54.71 56.10 21.90
N SER A 229 -55.07 57.19 21.26
CA SER A 229 -55.12 58.55 21.80
C SER A 229 -56.37 58.72 22.66
N THR A 230 -56.27 59.21 23.90
CA THR A 230 -57.30 60.10 24.48
C THR A 230 -56.75 60.89 25.68
N ALA A 231 -56.96 62.20 25.65
CA ALA A 231 -56.83 63.13 26.76
C ALA A 231 -57.89 62.89 27.85
N PHE A 232 -57.66 63.34 29.09
CA PHE A 232 -58.56 64.19 29.92
C PHE A 232 -58.01 64.34 31.37
N LYS A 233 -58.06 65.58 31.89
CA LYS A 233 -58.23 66.09 33.29
C LYS A 233 -57.94 65.15 34.48
N VAL A 234 -57.26 65.58 35.56
CA VAL A 234 -57.55 66.72 36.47
C VAL A 234 -56.26 67.28 37.05
#